data_AF-A0A066PLE8-F1
#
_entry.id   AF-A0A066PLE8-F1
#
_cell.length_a   1.000
_cell.length_b   1.000
_cell.length_c   1.000
_cell.angle_alpha   90.00
_cell.angle_beta   90.00
_cell.angle_gamma   90.00
#
_symmetry.space_group_name_H-M   'P 1'
#
loop_
_entity.id
_entity.type
_entity.pdbx_description
1 polymer ?
#
loop_
_entity_poly.entity_id
_entity_poly.type
_entity_poly.pdbx_seq_one_letter_code
_entity_poly.pdbx_strand_id
1 'polypeptide(L)'
;MNELPDLSLLSHAEKDALIRALWDALQSSERRNAELAIRLSDAERRIAELEARLNEPPKRPDNSSLPPSRGQKPNRPEKSPRKGPRKGSLGREGGGRLLAENPDQTVIAKAAHCQHCRAGLTDADQRLAQRVSAQPGRGAMGSDAPVTAFLIAV
;
A
#
# COMPACT_ATOMS: atom_id res chain seq x y z
N MET A 1 -22.41 43.79 38.11
CA MET A 1 -23.52 43.34 38.98
C MET A 1 -24.49 44.48 39.09
N ASN A 2 -25.79 44.24 38.93
CA ASN A 2 -26.79 45.27 39.17
C ASN A 2 -26.90 45.47 40.68
N GLU A 3 -26.69 46.69 41.15
CA GLU A 3 -26.82 47.03 42.57
C GLU A 3 -28.28 46.93 43.00
N LEU A 4 -28.51 46.48 44.23
CA LEU A 4 -29.85 46.35 44.79
C LEU A 4 -30.42 47.77 45.02
N PRO A 5 -31.64 48.08 44.56
CA PRO A 5 -32.27 49.36 44.90
C PRO A 5 -32.43 49.52 46.42
N ASP A 6 -32.29 50.75 46.92
CA ASP A 6 -32.47 51.05 48.34
C ASP A 6 -33.94 50.81 48.76
N LEU A 7 -34.13 49.75 49.53
CA LEU A 7 -35.45 49.27 49.95
C LEU A 7 -36.11 50.18 50.99
N SER A 8 -35.37 51.10 51.62
CA SER A 8 -35.91 52.04 52.60
C SER A 8 -36.80 53.10 51.94
N LEU A 9 -36.57 53.39 50.66
CA LEU A 9 -37.29 54.38 49.87
C LEU A 9 -38.58 53.85 49.24
N LEU A 10 -38.79 52.53 49.25
CA LEU A 10 -39.95 51.89 48.62
C LEU A 10 -41.16 51.85 49.56
N SER A 11 -42.32 52.21 49.03
CA SER A 11 -43.63 51.98 49.64
C SER A 11 -43.94 50.48 49.77
N HIS A 12 -44.92 50.13 50.60
CA HIS A 12 -45.34 48.72 50.74
C HIS A 12 -45.81 48.11 49.41
N ALA A 13 -46.56 48.87 48.61
CA ALA A 13 -47.03 48.41 47.30
C ALA A 13 -45.88 48.14 46.32
N GLU A 14 -44.84 48.96 46.34
CA GLU A 14 -43.65 48.76 45.50
C GLU A 14 -42.82 47.56 45.97
N LYS A 15 -42.73 47.33 47.28
CA LYS A 15 -42.10 46.12 47.83
C LYS A 15 -42.85 44.86 47.40
N ASP A 16 -44.18 44.86 47.45
CA ASP A 16 -45.00 43.73 47.00
C ASP A 16 -44.83 43.46 45.50
N ALA A 17 -44.75 44.53 44.68
CA ALA A 17 -44.47 44.40 43.25
C ALA A 17 -43.07 43.81 43.00
N LEU A 18 -42.07 44.26 43.75
CA LEU A 18 -40.70 43.73 43.67
C LEU A 18 -40.64 42.25 44.08
N ILE A 19 -41.34 41.86 45.16
CA ILE A 19 -41.39 40.46 45.61
C ILE A 19 -41.96 39.55 44.53
N ARG A 20 -43.06 39.96 43.87
CA ARG A 20 -43.65 39.20 42.75
C ARG A 20 -42.69 39.09 41.57
N ALA A 21 -42.04 40.18 41.19
CA ALA A 21 -41.07 40.19 40.10
C ALA A 21 -39.85 39.29 40.39
N LEU A 22 -39.34 39.32 41.63
CA LEU A 22 -38.23 38.46 42.05
C LEU A 22 -38.64 36.99 42.11
N TRP A 23 -39.87 36.70 42.54
CA TRP A 23 -40.42 35.36 42.52
C TRP A 23 -40.49 34.80 41.10
N ASP A 24 -41.03 35.57 40.15
CA ASP A 24 -41.10 35.17 38.74
C ASP A 24 -39.70 34.97 38.13
N ALA A 25 -38.76 35.85 38.47
CA ALA A 25 -37.37 35.73 38.03
C ALA A 25 -36.69 34.47 38.59
N LEU A 26 -36.94 34.13 39.87
CA LEU A 26 -36.46 32.90 40.49
C LEU A 26 -37.03 31.67 39.79
N GLN A 27 -38.34 31.65 39.54
CA GLN A 27 -39.00 30.56 38.81
C GLN A 27 -38.44 30.38 37.39
N SER A 28 -38.14 31.48 36.69
CA SER A 28 -37.48 31.44 35.38
C SER A 28 -36.05 30.89 35.47
N SER A 29 -35.30 31.28 36.50
CA SER A 29 -33.96 30.78 36.76
C SER A 29 -33.95 29.28 37.06
N GLU A 30 -34.86 28.81 37.91
CA GLU A 30 -35.02 27.39 38.25
C GLU A 30 -35.35 26.54 37.03
N ARG A 31 -36.25 27.01 36.16
CA ARG A 31 -36.55 26.32 34.88
C ARG A 31 -35.32 26.22 33.98
N ARG A 32 -34.56 27.30 33.83
CA ARG A 32 -33.31 27.29 33.04
C ARG A 32 -32.27 26.35 33.64
N ASN A 33 -32.14 26.32 34.97
CA ASN A 33 -31.22 25.40 35.64
C ASN A 33 -31.63 23.94 35.45
N ALA A 34 -32.93 23.63 35.52
CA ALA A 34 -33.44 22.28 35.25
C ALA A 34 -33.17 21.85 33.79
N GLU A 35 -33.38 22.73 32.82
CA GLU A 35 -33.07 22.47 31.41
C GLU A 35 -31.57 22.23 31.20
N LEU A 36 -30.71 23.05 31.82
CA LEU A 36 -29.26 22.88 31.73
C LEU A 36 -28.79 21.57 32.38
N ALA A 37 -29.38 21.17 33.51
CA ALA A 37 -29.06 19.90 34.15
C ALA A 37 -29.37 18.70 33.24
N ILE A 38 -30.49 18.73 32.51
CA ILE A 38 -30.83 17.70 31.51
C ILE A 38 -29.81 17.69 30.36
N ARG A 39 -29.46 18.87 29.83
CA ARG A 39 -28.47 18.95 28.74
C ARG A 39 -27.09 18.44 29.15
N LEU A 40 -26.67 18.73 30.38
CA LEU A 40 -25.40 18.25 30.91
C LEU A 40 -25.38 16.74 31.04
N SER A 41 -26.44 16.13 31.59
CA SER A 41 -26.49 14.66 31.73
C SER A 41 -26.50 13.95 30.36
N ASP A 42 -27.20 14.50 29.36
CA ASP A 42 -27.16 13.99 28.00
C ASP A 42 -25.78 14.11 27.36
N ALA A 43 -25.09 15.23 27.59
CA ALA A 43 -23.74 15.46 27.10
C ALA A 43 -22.74 14.49 27.75
N GLU A 44 -22.79 14.32 29.07
CA GLU A 44 -21.96 13.37 29.82
C GLU A 44 -22.16 11.94 29.33
N ARG A 45 -23.42 11.52 29.11
CA ARG A 45 -23.73 10.20 28.53
C ARG A 45 -23.09 10.02 27.15
N ARG A 46 -23.19 11.03 26.29
CA ARG A 46 -22.62 10.98 24.94
C ARG A 46 -21.09 10.97 24.97
N ILE A 47 -20.47 11.72 25.88
CA ILE A 47 -19.03 11.71 26.09
C ILE A 47 -18.59 10.32 26.52
N ALA A 48 -19.25 9.73 27.52
CA ALA A 48 -18.93 8.38 28.00
C ALA A 48 -19.04 7.32 26.89
N GLU A 49 -20.07 7.39 26.04
CA GLU A 49 -20.21 6.49 24.89
C GLU A 49 -19.05 6.64 23.89
N LEU A 50 -18.68 7.89 23.57
CA LEU A 50 -17.58 8.18 22.64
C LEU A 50 -16.24 7.74 23.21
N GLU A 51 -15.98 7.99 24.49
CA GLU A 51 -14.78 7.56 25.18
C GLU A 51 -14.68 6.03 25.23
N ALA A 52 -15.78 5.32 25.47
CA ALA A 52 -15.83 3.87 25.41
C ALA A 52 -15.43 3.35 24.01
N ARG A 53 -15.97 3.96 22.95
CA ARG A 53 -15.65 3.60 21.56
C ARG A 53 -14.20 3.89 21.19
N LEU A 54 -13.63 4.98 21.70
CA LEU A 54 -12.22 5.32 21.47
C LEU A 54 -11.26 4.40 22.22
N ASN A 55 -11.67 3.91 23.38
CA ASN A 55 -10.90 2.96 24.18
C ASN A 55 -10.99 1.51 23.66
N GLU A 56 -11.84 1.21 22.67
CA GLU A 56 -11.86 -0.12 22.05
C GLU A 56 -10.50 -0.44 21.40
N PRO A 57 -9.97 -1.66 21.59
CA PRO A 57 -8.74 -2.07 20.92
C PRO A 57 -8.91 -1.97 19.41
N PRO A 58 -7.87 -1.53 18.67
CA PRO A 58 -7.97 -1.34 17.23
C PRO A 58 -8.38 -2.65 16.55
N LYS A 59 -9.21 -2.54 15.52
CA LYS A 59 -9.64 -3.69 14.72
C LYS A 59 -8.41 -4.30 14.04
N ARG A 60 -8.09 -5.51 14.46
CA ARG A 60 -7.01 -6.36 13.97
C ARG A 60 -7.64 -7.68 13.50
N PRO A 61 -6.95 -8.48 12.66
CA PRO A 61 -7.50 -9.76 12.20
C PRO A 61 -7.81 -10.77 13.32
N ASP A 62 -7.29 -10.56 14.53
CA ASP A 62 -7.51 -11.40 15.71
C ASP A 62 -8.83 -11.07 16.44
N ASN A 63 -9.32 -9.83 16.36
CA ASN A 63 -10.51 -9.33 17.05
C ASN A 63 -11.62 -8.82 16.10
N SER A 64 -11.46 -9.06 14.81
CA SER A 64 -12.43 -8.74 13.76
C SER A 64 -12.47 -9.85 12.74
N SER A 65 -13.61 -10.07 12.07
CA SER A 65 -13.74 -11.05 10.96
C SER A 65 -12.93 -10.66 9.71
N LEU A 66 -11.91 -9.81 9.83
CA LEU A 66 -10.99 -9.47 8.77
C LEU A 66 -10.01 -10.63 8.54
N PRO A 67 -9.81 -11.09 7.29
CA PRO A 67 -8.84 -12.13 7.01
C PRO A 67 -7.41 -11.65 7.33
N PRO A 68 -6.48 -12.54 7.72
CA PRO A 68 -5.10 -12.18 8.08
C PRO A 68 -4.37 -11.37 7.02
N SER A 69 -4.72 -11.56 5.74
CA SER A 69 -4.15 -10.83 4.61
C SER A 69 -4.43 -9.33 4.62
N ARG A 70 -5.53 -8.90 5.27
CA ARG A 70 -5.97 -7.50 5.43
C ARG A 70 -5.53 -6.87 6.76
N GLY A 71 -4.81 -7.60 7.61
CA GLY A 71 -4.18 -7.01 8.79
C GLY A 71 -3.14 -5.96 8.41
N GLN A 72 -2.98 -4.95 9.27
CA GLN A 72 -1.91 -3.97 9.12
C GLN A 72 -0.55 -4.68 9.14
N LYS A 73 0.07 -4.79 7.96
CA LYS A 73 1.41 -5.37 7.83
C LYS A 73 2.42 -4.28 8.17
N PRO A 74 3.37 -4.51 9.08
CA PRO A 74 4.38 -3.52 9.40
C PRO A 74 5.14 -3.12 8.13
N ASN A 75 5.40 -1.82 7.97
CA ASN A 75 6.23 -1.31 6.90
C ASN A 75 7.59 -1.99 6.99
N ARG A 76 7.96 -2.72 5.92
CA ARG A 76 9.29 -3.31 5.84
C ARG A 76 10.29 -2.16 5.74
N PRO A 77 11.42 -2.19 6.49
CA PRO A 77 12.47 -1.21 6.30
C PRO A 77 12.88 -1.17 4.84
N GLU A 78 13.17 0.03 4.36
CA GLU A 78 13.57 0.25 2.99
C GLU A 78 14.81 -0.60 2.70
N LYS A 79 14.71 -1.46 1.69
CA LYS A 79 15.85 -2.31 1.31
C LYS A 79 16.89 -1.41 0.69
N SER A 80 18.11 -1.48 1.21
CA SER A 80 19.25 -0.79 0.58
C SER A 80 19.34 -1.16 -0.90
N PRO A 81 19.64 -0.19 -1.78
CA PRO A 81 19.80 -0.45 -3.20
C PRO A 81 20.86 -1.53 -3.39
N ARG A 82 20.51 -2.58 -4.15
CA ARG A 82 21.41 -3.69 -4.42
C ARG A 82 22.63 -3.17 -5.17
N LYS A 83 23.82 -3.40 -4.62
CA LYS A 83 25.08 -3.18 -5.35
C LYS A 83 25.33 -4.37 -6.27
N GLY A 84 25.32 -4.10 -7.57
CA GLY A 84 25.67 -5.06 -8.61
C GLY A 84 24.53 -5.95 -9.12
N PRO A 85 24.79 -6.70 -10.20
CA PRO A 85 23.83 -7.62 -10.80
C PRO A 85 23.45 -8.73 -9.83
N ARG A 86 22.24 -9.30 -9.99
CA ARG A 86 21.81 -10.43 -9.16
C ARG A 86 22.80 -11.58 -9.37
N LYS A 87 23.24 -12.23 -8.30
CA LYS A 87 24.15 -13.39 -8.39
C LYS A 87 23.64 -14.48 -9.37
N GLY A 88 22.32 -14.64 -9.50
CA GLY A 88 21.72 -15.57 -10.46
C GLY A 88 21.68 -15.08 -11.91
N SER A 89 21.87 -13.78 -12.18
CA SER A 89 21.90 -13.22 -13.55
C SER A 89 23.30 -13.12 -14.13
N LEU A 90 24.35 -13.36 -13.34
CA LEU A 90 25.73 -13.28 -13.80
C LEU A 90 26.17 -14.44 -14.69
N GLY A 91 25.29 -15.41 -14.96
CA GLY A 91 25.70 -16.69 -15.52
C GLY A 91 26.63 -17.42 -14.54
N ARG A 92 26.72 -18.74 -14.65
CA ARG A 92 27.82 -19.47 -14.00
C ARG A 92 28.95 -19.56 -15.03
N GLU A 93 30.20 -19.52 -14.60
CA GLU A 93 31.29 -19.99 -15.46
C GLU A 93 30.95 -21.42 -15.91
N GLY A 94 30.97 -21.67 -17.22
CA GLY A 94 30.45 -22.91 -17.80
C GLY A 94 28.93 -22.95 -18.03
N GLY A 95 28.25 -21.80 -18.04
CA GLY A 95 26.82 -21.71 -18.34
C GLY A 95 26.50 -22.03 -19.81
N GLY A 96 26.20 -23.29 -20.10
CA GLY A 96 25.81 -23.79 -21.41
C GLY A 96 26.00 -25.31 -21.48
N ARG A 97 25.37 -25.99 -22.44
CA ARG A 97 25.71 -27.40 -22.72
C ARG A 97 27.03 -27.44 -23.49
N LEU A 98 27.85 -28.45 -23.22
CA LEU A 98 29.04 -28.72 -24.04
C LEU A 98 28.63 -29.02 -25.49
N LEU A 99 29.55 -28.76 -26.42
CA LEU A 99 29.39 -29.19 -27.81
C LEU A 99 29.48 -30.71 -27.89
N ALA A 100 28.60 -31.34 -28.67
CA ALA A 100 28.73 -32.76 -29.00
C ALA A 100 29.93 -32.95 -29.94
N GLU A 101 30.72 -34.01 -29.73
CA GLU A 101 31.86 -34.33 -30.59
C GLU A 101 31.42 -34.65 -32.03
N ASN A 102 30.30 -35.37 -32.17
CA ASN A 102 29.69 -35.76 -33.45
C ASN A 102 28.21 -35.34 -33.48
N PRO A 103 27.86 -34.13 -33.95
CA PRO A 103 26.47 -33.69 -34.05
C PRO A 103 25.77 -34.36 -35.24
N ASP A 104 24.48 -34.69 -35.08
CA ASP A 104 23.68 -35.28 -36.17
C ASP A 104 23.44 -34.28 -37.32
N GLN A 105 23.40 -32.99 -36.99
CA GLN A 105 23.21 -31.92 -37.95
C GLN A 105 24.09 -30.72 -37.60
N THR A 106 24.66 -30.11 -38.64
CA THR A 106 25.39 -28.84 -38.53
C THR A 106 24.71 -27.78 -39.40
N VAL A 107 24.40 -26.62 -38.82
CA VAL A 107 23.78 -25.49 -39.50
C VAL A 107 24.71 -24.28 -39.44
N ILE A 108 25.00 -23.68 -40.59
CA ILE A 108 25.79 -22.44 -40.68
C ILE A 108 24.82 -21.26 -40.79
N ALA A 109 24.76 -20.44 -39.75
CA ALA A 109 23.99 -19.21 -39.75
C ALA A 109 24.88 -18.06 -40.24
N LYS A 110 24.58 -17.56 -41.45
CA LYS A 110 25.24 -16.41 -42.09
C LYS A 110 24.32 -15.20 -42.10
N ALA A 111 24.89 -14.02 -41.90
CA ALA A 111 24.18 -12.76 -42.08
C ALA A 111 24.02 -12.49 -43.58
N ALA A 112 22.79 -12.20 -44.01
CA ALA A 112 22.54 -11.80 -45.40
C ALA A 112 22.88 -10.33 -45.67
N HIS A 113 22.73 -9.47 -44.65
CA HIS A 113 22.91 -8.02 -44.77
C HIS A 113 23.56 -7.44 -43.52
N CYS A 114 24.35 -6.38 -43.70
CA CYS A 114 24.91 -5.63 -42.58
C CYS A 114 23.80 -4.95 -41.76
N GLN A 115 23.80 -5.13 -40.43
CA GLN A 115 22.79 -4.53 -39.56
C GLN A 115 22.84 -2.99 -39.53
N HIS A 116 23.97 -2.38 -39.92
CA HIS A 116 24.15 -0.93 -39.90
C HIS A 116 23.80 -0.26 -41.24
N CYS A 117 24.39 -0.73 -42.34
CA CYS A 117 24.22 -0.10 -43.67
C CYS A 117 23.34 -0.89 -44.65
N ARG A 118 22.89 -2.10 -44.28
CA ARG A 118 22.07 -3.01 -45.11
C ARG A 118 22.70 -3.49 -46.43
N ALA A 119 23.99 -3.22 -46.66
CA ALA A 119 24.71 -3.84 -47.77
C ALA A 119 24.64 -5.37 -47.67
N GLY A 120 24.52 -6.05 -48.82
CA GLY A 120 24.55 -7.52 -48.88
C GLY A 120 25.93 -8.04 -48.47
N LEU A 121 25.95 -9.09 -47.64
CA LEU A 121 27.19 -9.74 -47.18
C LEU A 121 27.38 -11.05 -47.94
N THR A 122 28.60 -11.26 -48.43
CA THR A 122 29.01 -12.50 -49.09
C THR A 122 29.76 -13.41 -48.13
N ASP A 123 30.15 -14.59 -48.61
CA ASP A 123 30.93 -15.54 -47.83
C ASP A 123 32.34 -15.02 -47.47
N ALA A 124 32.90 -14.13 -48.28
CA ALA A 124 34.21 -13.52 -48.01
C ALA A 124 34.16 -12.51 -46.86
N ASP A 125 32.98 -11.97 -46.56
CA ASP A 125 32.79 -10.93 -45.54
C ASP A 125 32.58 -11.50 -44.13
N GLN A 126 32.43 -12.82 -44.01
CA GLN A 126 31.98 -13.47 -42.78
C GLN A 126 32.99 -14.52 -42.31
N ARG A 127 33.35 -14.48 -41.03
CA ARG A 127 34.20 -15.50 -40.40
C ARG A 127 33.44 -16.20 -39.28
N LEU A 128 33.86 -17.42 -38.95
CA LEU A 128 33.27 -18.15 -37.84
C LEU A 128 33.55 -17.45 -36.51
N ALA A 129 32.48 -17.03 -35.82
CA ALA A 129 32.57 -16.40 -34.50
C ALA A 129 32.48 -17.43 -33.38
N GLN A 130 31.51 -18.36 -33.44
CA GLN A 130 31.30 -19.36 -32.39
C GLN A 130 30.59 -20.62 -32.89
N ARG A 131 30.82 -21.72 -32.16
CA ARG A 131 30.07 -22.98 -32.25
C ARG A 131 29.20 -23.12 -31.01
N VAL A 132 27.92 -23.41 -31.21
CA VAL A 132 26.97 -23.62 -30.09
C VAL A 132 26.14 -24.87 -30.31
N SER A 133 25.79 -25.57 -29.23
CA SER A 133 24.83 -26.67 -29.26
C SER A 133 23.41 -26.16 -29.05
N ALA A 134 22.47 -26.64 -29.86
CA ALA A 134 21.04 -26.32 -29.74
C ALA A 134 20.20 -27.61 -29.79
N GLN A 135 19.12 -27.63 -29.00
CA GLN A 135 18.07 -28.66 -29.11
C GLN A 135 16.83 -28.03 -29.74
N PRO A 136 16.09 -28.77 -30.59
CA PRO A 136 14.78 -28.33 -31.04
C PRO A 136 13.87 -28.06 -29.82
N GLY A 137 13.09 -26.98 -29.87
CA GLY A 137 12.25 -26.54 -28.75
C GLY A 137 11.32 -27.64 -28.23
N ARG A 138 11.05 -27.64 -26.92
CA ARG A 138 10.19 -28.62 -26.23
C ARG A 138 8.79 -28.66 -26.86
N GLY A 139 8.59 -29.60 -27.77
CA GLY A 139 7.29 -29.87 -28.41
C GLY A 139 7.19 -31.25 -29.05
N ALA A 140 8.30 -31.93 -29.31
CA ALA A 140 8.31 -33.31 -29.81
C ALA A 140 8.58 -34.28 -28.65
N MET A 141 7.55 -35.01 -28.18
CA MET A 141 7.74 -36.18 -27.34
C MET A 141 8.36 -37.30 -28.19
N GLY A 142 9.60 -37.65 -27.90
CA GLY A 142 10.31 -38.75 -28.53
C GLY A 142 11.77 -38.74 -28.08
N SER A 143 12.23 -39.90 -27.63
CA SER A 143 13.59 -40.24 -27.22
C SER A 143 14.72 -39.56 -28.01
N ASP A 144 15.81 -39.21 -27.31
CA ASP A 144 17.10 -38.76 -27.85
C ASP A 144 17.01 -37.69 -28.94
N ALA A 145 16.69 -36.45 -28.52
CA ALA A 145 16.66 -35.31 -29.42
C ALA A 145 18.05 -35.05 -30.04
N PRO A 146 18.16 -34.91 -31.37
CA PRO A 146 19.43 -34.68 -32.04
C PRO A 146 20.05 -33.37 -31.56
N VAL A 147 21.34 -33.40 -31.26
CA VAL A 147 22.10 -32.19 -30.91
C VAL A 147 22.59 -31.57 -32.21
N THR A 148 21.99 -30.44 -32.59
CA THR A 148 22.42 -29.67 -33.75
C THR A 148 23.52 -28.69 -33.32
N ALA A 149 24.63 -28.67 -34.06
CA ALA A 149 25.65 -27.65 -33.92
C ALA A 149 25.32 -26.45 -34.82
N PHE A 150 25.30 -25.25 -34.25
CA PHE A 150 25.21 -24.01 -35.01
C PHE A 150 26.57 -23.34 -35.09
N LEU A 151 26.98 -23.02 -36.31
CA LEU A 151 28.15 -22.21 -36.63
C LEU A 151 27.64 -20.80 -36.96
N ILE A 152 27.96 -19.83 -36.12
CA ILE A 152 27.55 -18.44 -36.35
C ILE A 152 28.72 -17.71 -37.01
N ALA A 153 28.51 -17.22 -38.23
CA ALA A 153 29.47 -16.38 -38.92
C ALA A 153 29.07 -14.89 -38.74
N VAL A 154 30.02 -14.06 -38.31
CA VAL A 154 29.83 -12.61 -38.10
C VAL A 154 31.01 -11.85 -38.69
#